data_AF-A0A662JRA0-F1
#
_entry.id   AF-A0A662JRA0-F1
#
_cell.length_a   1.000
_cell.length_b   1.000
_cell.length_c   1.000
_cell.angle_alpha   90.00
_cell.angle_beta   90.00
_cell.angle_gamma   90.00
#
_symmetry.space_group_name_H-M   'P 1'
#
loop_
_entity.id
_entity.type
_entity.pdbx_description
1 polymer ?
#
loop_
_entity_poly.entity_id
_entity_poly.type
_entity_poly.pdbx_seq_one_letter_code
_entity_poly.pdbx_strand_id
1 'polypeptide(L)' 'MKTKIKICKWYYVCPMKKFYEEGKLDKKWIEDYCFRGGENCKRYELEERGIFHPDNMLPDGTIDENLE' A
#
# COMPACT_ATOMS: atom_id res chain seq x y z
N MET A 1 0.08 24.80 -5.63
CA MET A 1 -0.70 23.89 -6.50
C MET A 1 -1.33 22.84 -5.59
N LYS A 2 -2.64 22.56 -5.69
CA LYS A 2 -3.27 21.48 -4.93
C LYS A 2 -2.90 20.15 -5.60
N THR A 3 -2.11 19.32 -4.93
CA THR A 3 -1.78 17.98 -5.42
C THR A 3 -3.07 17.18 -5.54
N LYS A 4 -3.38 16.70 -6.74
CA LYS A 4 -4.59 15.90 -6.98
C LYS A 4 -4.38 14.53 -6.35
N ILE A 5 -5.12 14.21 -5.30
CA ILE A 5 -5.13 12.87 -4.70
C ILE A 5 -5.74 11.91 -5.74
N LYS A 6 -5.02 10.82 -6.01
CA LYS A 6 -5.49 9.71 -6.84
C LYS A 6 -5.45 8.46 -5.98
N ILE A 7 -6.60 7.99 -5.52
CA ILE A 7 -6.62 6.81 -4.63
C ILE A 7 -6.35 5.55 -5.45
N CYS A 8 -5.46 4.68 -4.95
CA CYS A 8 -5.22 3.35 -5.48
C CYS A 8 -6.52 2.53 -5.50
N LYS A 9 -6.77 1.81 -6.60
CA LYS A 9 -8.02 1.04 -6.79
C LYS A 9 -8.27 -0.03 -5.74
N TRP A 10 -7.21 -0.57 -5.12
CA TRP A 10 -7.31 -1.57 -4.05
C TRP A 10 -7.16 -0.99 -2.64
N TYR A 11 -7.04 0.33 -2.48
CA TYR A 11 -6.77 0.96 -1.18
C TYR A 11 -7.71 0.48 -0.07
N TYR A 12 -9.01 0.38 -0.35
CA TYR A 12 -10.00 0.04 0.66
C TYR A 12 -9.99 -1.42 1.13
N VAL A 13 -9.30 -2.32 0.41
CA VAL A 13 -9.18 -3.74 0.75
C VAL A 13 -7.74 -4.17 1.01
N CYS A 14 -6.77 -3.32 0.70
CA CYS A 14 -5.35 -3.60 0.88
C CYS A 14 -4.98 -3.57 2.38
N PRO A 15 -4.19 -4.55 2.87
CA PRO A 15 -3.70 -4.58 4.26
C PRO A 15 -3.00 -3.29 4.71
N MET A 16 -2.38 -2.54 3.79
CA MET A 16 -1.74 -1.26 4.11
C MET A 16 -2.70 -0.27 4.76
N LYS A 17 -3.96 -0.21 4.30
CA LYS A 17 -4.98 0.66 4.92
C LYS A 17 -5.28 0.20 6.34
N LYS A 18 -5.47 -1.10 6.54
CA LYS A 18 -5.72 -1.70 7.86
C LYS A 18 -4.57 -1.39 8.83
N PHE A 19 -3.32 -1.68 8.46
CA PHE A 19 -2.17 -1.42 9.34
C PHE A 19 -1.98 0.06 9.65
N TYR A 20 -2.29 0.96 8.70
CA TYR A 20 -2.28 2.39 8.95
C TYR A 20 -3.38 2.81 9.94
N GLU A 21 -4.61 2.32 9.75
CA GLU A 21 -5.74 2.60 10.66
C GLU A 21 -5.52 2.03 12.06
N GLU A 22 -4.78 0.92 12.19
CA GLU A 22 -4.34 0.33 13.46
C GLU A 22 -3.13 1.06 14.08
N GLY A 23 -2.54 2.04 13.39
CA GLY A 23 -1.35 2.76 13.84
C GLY A 23 -0.04 1.97 13.77
N LYS A 24 -0.04 0.79 13.13
CA LYS A 24 1.14 -0.06 12.93
C LYS A 24 2.00 0.40 11.75
N LEU A 25 1.42 1.08 10.77
CA LEU A 25 2.09 1.54 9.56
C LEU A 25 2.19 3.06 9.49
N ASP A 26 3.37 3.57 9.19
CA ASP A 26 3.58 5.03 9.01
C ASP A 26 2.77 5.57 7.83
N LYS A 27 2.17 6.75 8.00
CA LYS A 27 1.34 7.41 7.00
C LYS A 27 2.04 7.66 5.66
N LYS A 28 3.38 7.74 5.63
CA LYS A 28 4.16 7.93 4.39
C LYS A 28 3.83 6.86 3.35
N TRP A 29 3.58 5.62 3.78
CA TRP A 29 3.25 4.52 2.89
C TRP A 29 1.90 4.74 2.20
N ILE A 30 0.96 5.38 2.89
CA ILE A 30 -0.34 5.74 2.33
C ILE A 30 -0.23 6.95 1.41
N GLU A 31 0.46 8.00 1.87
CA GLU A 31 0.58 9.27 1.14
C GLU A 31 1.41 9.12 -0.15
N ASP A 32 2.55 8.41 -0.09
CA ASP A 32 3.49 8.29 -1.21
C ASP A 32 3.08 7.24 -2.24
N TYR A 33 2.32 6.21 -1.84
CA TYR A 33 1.92 5.13 -2.74
C TYR A 33 0.40 5.10 -2.95
N CYS A 34 -0.38 4.90 -1.88
CA CYS A 34 -1.83 4.69 -2.00
C CYS A 34 -2.57 5.92 -2.56
N PHE A 35 -2.21 7.13 -2.12
CA PHE A 35 -2.85 8.39 -2.56
C PHE A 35 -2.26 8.95 -3.87
N ARG A 36 -1.26 8.25 -4.43
CA ARG A 36 -0.69 8.49 -5.77
C ARG A 36 -1.14 7.44 -6.79
N GLY A 37 -2.16 6.66 -6.46
CA GLY A 37 -2.80 5.72 -7.37
C GLY A 37 -2.14 4.34 -7.39
N GLY A 38 -1.26 4.06 -6.42
CA GLY A 38 -0.43 2.86 -6.40
C GLY A 38 0.81 2.97 -7.30
N GLU A 39 1.19 4.19 -7.70
CA GLU A 39 2.39 4.44 -8.51
C GLU A 39 3.64 3.87 -7.78
N ASN A 40 4.46 3.09 -8.50
CA ASN A 40 5.66 2.41 -7.98
C ASN A 40 5.42 1.46 -6.78
N CYS A 41 4.18 1.04 -6.52
CA CYS A 41 3.87 0.07 -5.47
C CYS A 41 4.01 -1.36 -5.99
N LYS A 42 4.93 -2.14 -5.41
CA LYS A 42 5.15 -3.54 -5.80
C LYS A 42 3.93 -4.43 -5.52
N ARG A 43 3.21 -4.19 -4.43
CA ARG A 43 1.93 -4.88 -4.18
C ARG A 43 0.94 -4.67 -5.32
N TYR A 44 0.82 -3.44 -5.81
CA TYR A 44 -0.07 -3.11 -6.95
C TYR A 44 0.34 -3.88 -8.22
N GLU A 45 1.64 -3.90 -8.54
CA GLU A 45 2.16 -4.65 -9.69
C GLU A 45 1.88 -6.15 -9.59
N LEU A 46 1.96 -6.74 -8.40
CA LEU A 46 1.70 -8.16 -8.16
C LEU A 46 0.21 -8.49 -8.22
N GLU A 47 -0.65 -7.64 -7.65
CA GLU A 47 -2.12 -7.76 -7.78
C GLU A 47 -2.57 -7.72 -9.25
N GLU A 48 -2.04 -6.79 -10.06
CA GLU A 48 -2.37 -6.72 -11.49
C GLU A 48 -1.99 -7.98 -12.26
N ARG A 49 -0.97 -8.69 -11.78
CA ARG A 49 -0.45 -9.92 -12.38
C ARG A 49 -1.09 -11.17 -11.79
N GLY A 50 -1.97 -11.04 -10.78
CA GLY A 50 -2.54 -12.16 -10.04
C GLY A 50 -1.50 -13.00 -9.30
N ILE A 51 -0.39 -12.39 -8.88
CA ILE A 51 0.70 -13.07 -8.16
C ILE A 51 0.51 -12.89 -6.67
N PHE A 52 0.47 -14.01 -5.95
CA PHE A 52 0.40 -14.03 -4.51
C PHE A 52 1.58 -13.27 -3.86
N HIS A 53 1.27 -12.50 -2.83
CA HIS A 53 2.23 -11.86 -1.94
C HIS A 53 1.59 -11.75 -0.54
N PRO A 54 2.38 -11.79 0.53
CA PRO A 54 1.85 -11.77 1.88
C PRO A 54 1.33 -10.38 2.28
N ASP A 55 0.45 -10.34 3.28
CA ASP A 55 -0.17 -9.10 3.75
C ASP A 55 0.85 -8.11 4.32
N ASN A 56 1.89 -8.63 4.98
CA ASN A 56 2.98 -7.85 5.59
C ASN A 56 4.05 -7.37 4.60
N MET A 57 3.89 -7.61 3.29
CA MET A 57 4.73 -6.97 2.27
C MET A 57 4.41 -5.47 2.19
N LEU A 58 5.42 -4.61 2.26
CA LEU A 58 5.28 -3.16 2.11
C LEU A 58 5.18 -2.73 0.63
N PRO A 59 4.76 -1.49 0.35
CA PRO A 59 4.69 -0.96 -1.02
C PRO A 59 5.99 -1.02 -1.83
N ASP A 60 7.15 -0.99 -1.18
CA ASP A 60 8.46 -1.12 -1.86
C ASP A 60 8.87 -2.58 -2.15
N GLY A 61 8.09 -3.56 -1.66
CA GLY A 61 8.34 -4.98 -1.83
C GLY A 61 9.11 -5.65 -0.69
N THR A 62 9.54 -4.89 0.33
CA THR A 62 10.13 -5.49 1.55
C THR A 62 9.06 -6.15 2.41
N ILE A 63 9.45 -7.10 3.26
CA ILE A 63 8.56 -7.72 4.24
C ILE A 63 8.84 -7.12 5.61
N ASP A 64 7.79 -6.66 6.30
CA ASP A 64 7.87 -6.23 7.69
C ASP A 64 7.21 -7.27 8.60
N GLU A 65 8.03 -8.10 9.22
CA GLU A 65 7.59 -9.16 10.15
C GLU A 65 6.88 -8.64 11.40
N ASN A 66 6.88 -7.32 11.65
CA ASN A 66 6.13 -6.72 12.76
C ASN A 66 4.66 -6.40 12.39
N LEU A 67 4.28 -6.56 11.13
CA LEU A 67 2.93 -6.33 10.63
C LEU A 67 2.15 -7.65 10.50
N GLU A 68 1.83 -8.26 11.63
CA GLU A 68 0.85 -9.34 11.76
C GLU A 68 -0.21 -9.03 12.84
#